data_AF-A0A2V6RWT8-F1
#
_entry.id   AF-A0A2V6RWT8-F1
#
_cell.length_a   1.000
_cell.length_b   1.000
_cell.length_c   1.000
_cell.angle_alpha   90.00
_cell.angle_beta   90.00
_cell.angle_gamma   90.00
#
_symmetry.space_group_name_H-M   'P 1'
#
loop_
_entity.id
_entity.type
_entity.pdbx_description
1 polymer ?
#
loop_
_entity_poly.entity_id
_entity_poly.type
_entity_poly.pdbx_seq_one_letter_code
_entity_poly.pdbx_strand_id
1 'polypeptide(L)'
;MADEFTPEERAALAPYFTNLDGPVFALVNLPEVVKGALFARYSRSPKSLRRLFLDEFRTAGGSAADAARGVAWPVGDAGTKRAEQLYERVFFEYGDDSVAQLGGVHLACEGASNILTKVLEWGRLMAYLEQSTRYIPYDDRPGGRYRYHVPAELDDALRQRYVAALDGAFDSYREWLPRMRAFYETKYPRDPAESDTVYRMTIRAKALDTLRGMLPAATISHVGIYGTGQAYEQLLLRMRAHPLAEVRAYAELMLAELRRVIPAFLKRVDLPERGGVWSRYLAATHAATQEVAARLLDPAAPEPREEVTLTDFDPDGEVKVVAAALYAVSALPDDELLERARKMSLEERRAVLDAYVGERLNRRHRPGRAFERTSYRFDILGDYGAFRDLQRHRLLTLEWQRLTPH
;
A
#
# COMPACT_ATOMS: atom_id res chain seq x y z
N MET A 1 -28.47 15.74 -19.66
CA MET A 1 -28.70 15.58 -21.11
C MET A 1 -27.45 14.98 -21.71
N ALA A 2 -27.57 14.01 -22.61
CA ALA A 2 -26.42 13.53 -23.36
C ALA A 2 -25.96 14.67 -24.28
N ASP A 3 -24.67 14.98 -24.27
CA ASP A 3 -24.13 15.95 -25.22
C ASP A 3 -24.28 15.37 -26.64
N GLU A 4 -24.80 16.16 -27.56
CA GLU A 4 -24.71 15.84 -28.98
C GLU A 4 -23.30 16.18 -29.47
N PHE A 5 -22.61 15.17 -29.99
CA PHE A 5 -21.28 15.30 -30.58
C PHE A 5 -21.35 15.04 -32.08
N THR A 6 -20.71 15.90 -32.86
CA THR A 6 -20.52 15.71 -34.31
C THR A 6 -19.70 14.43 -34.59
N PRO A 7 -19.77 13.85 -35.79
CA PRO A 7 -18.95 12.69 -36.16
C PRO A 7 -17.45 12.92 -35.91
N GLU A 8 -16.94 14.12 -36.18
CA GLU A 8 -15.56 14.51 -35.96
C GLU A 8 -15.20 14.57 -34.47
N GLU A 9 -16.09 15.12 -33.64
CA GLU A 9 -15.90 15.15 -32.18
C GLU A 9 -15.94 13.75 -31.59
N ARG A 10 -16.86 12.88 -32.06
CA ARG A 10 -16.92 11.48 -31.64
C ARG A 10 -15.63 10.75 -32.01
N ALA A 11 -15.10 10.95 -33.21
CA ALA A 11 -13.82 10.39 -33.63
C ALA A 11 -12.65 10.88 -32.75
N ALA A 12 -12.68 12.15 -32.31
CA ALA A 12 -11.67 12.69 -31.41
C ALA A 12 -11.78 12.18 -29.96
N LEU A 13 -12.98 11.85 -29.49
CA LEU A 13 -13.23 11.33 -28.14
C LEU A 13 -13.00 9.81 -28.05
N ALA A 14 -13.34 9.05 -29.09
CA ALA A 14 -13.32 7.59 -29.06
C ALA A 14 -12.01 6.95 -28.54
N PRO A 15 -10.80 7.50 -28.80
CA PRO A 15 -9.56 6.93 -28.26
C PRO A 15 -9.39 7.06 -26.75
N TYR A 16 -10.12 7.98 -26.10
CA TYR A 16 -9.88 8.40 -24.72
C TYR A 16 -11.02 8.10 -23.75
N PHE A 17 -12.19 7.74 -24.26
CA PHE A 17 -13.40 7.52 -23.47
C PHE A 17 -14.02 6.17 -23.85
N THR A 18 -14.27 5.31 -22.86
CA THR A 18 -14.82 3.96 -23.13
C THR A 18 -16.26 3.95 -23.64
N ASN A 19 -17.00 5.03 -23.43
CA ASN A 19 -18.37 5.22 -23.88
C ASN A 19 -18.58 6.71 -24.15
N LEU A 20 -19.31 7.05 -25.22
CA LEU A 20 -19.61 8.44 -25.61
C LEU A 20 -21.06 8.85 -25.33
N ASP A 21 -21.96 7.89 -25.22
CA ASP A 21 -23.41 8.11 -25.19
C ASP A 21 -23.98 7.97 -23.77
N GLY A 22 -23.42 7.04 -22.99
CA GLY A 22 -23.85 6.73 -21.63
C GLY A 22 -23.36 7.75 -20.58
N PRO A 23 -24.07 7.84 -19.43
CA PRO A 23 -23.69 8.72 -18.33
C PRO A 23 -22.46 8.21 -17.55
N VAL A 24 -22.08 6.94 -17.73
CA VAL A 24 -20.94 6.29 -17.06
C VAL A 24 -19.94 5.84 -18.12
N PHE A 25 -18.68 6.21 -17.92
CA PHE A 25 -17.57 5.95 -18.83
C PHE A 25 -16.24 6.09 -18.08
N ALA A 26 -15.18 5.51 -18.64
CA ALA A 26 -13.82 5.61 -18.10
C ALA A 26 -12.91 6.39 -19.06
N LEU A 27 -11.91 7.08 -18.49
CA LEU A 27 -10.81 7.68 -19.24
C LEU A 27 -9.76 6.61 -19.53
N VAL A 28 -9.37 6.48 -20.80
CA VAL A 28 -8.32 5.57 -21.26
C VAL A 28 -7.30 6.35 -22.08
N ASN A 29 -6.08 5.82 -22.21
CA ASN A 29 -5.04 6.38 -23.09
C ASN A 29 -4.71 7.88 -22.88
N LEU A 30 -5.04 8.43 -21.70
CA LEU A 30 -4.75 9.81 -21.30
C LEU A 30 -3.68 9.84 -20.21
N PRO A 31 -2.86 10.90 -20.14
CA PRO A 31 -1.76 10.97 -19.19
C PRO A 31 -2.36 11.33 -17.85
N GLU A 32 -1.75 10.82 -16.80
CA GLU A 32 -2.26 10.99 -15.43
C GLU A 32 -2.43 12.48 -15.08
N VAL A 33 -1.54 13.36 -15.55
CA VAL A 33 -1.66 14.81 -15.34
C VAL A 33 -2.86 15.42 -16.04
N VAL A 34 -3.20 14.97 -17.25
CA VAL A 34 -4.40 15.44 -17.96
C VAL A 34 -5.65 14.88 -17.29
N LYS A 35 -5.66 13.62 -16.86
CA LYS A 35 -6.79 13.05 -16.09
C LYS A 35 -7.04 13.88 -14.83
N GLY A 36 -5.99 14.14 -14.04
CA GLY A 36 -6.08 14.95 -12.82
C GLY A 36 -6.57 16.38 -13.10
N ALA A 37 -5.97 17.07 -14.07
CA ALA A 37 -6.36 18.43 -14.43
C ALA A 37 -7.80 18.50 -14.99
N LEU A 38 -8.22 17.53 -15.79
CA LEU A 38 -9.56 17.46 -16.36
C LEU A 38 -10.62 17.31 -15.26
N PHE A 39 -10.41 16.41 -14.29
CA PHE A 39 -11.33 16.25 -13.15
C PHE A 39 -11.31 17.46 -12.19
N ALA A 40 -10.15 18.10 -12.01
CA ALA A 40 -10.06 19.35 -11.25
C ALA A 40 -10.85 20.49 -11.89
N ARG A 41 -10.88 20.57 -13.24
CA ARG A 41 -11.74 21.53 -13.96
C ARG A 41 -13.19 21.12 -13.98
N TYR A 42 -13.47 19.83 -14.10
CA TYR A 42 -14.82 19.29 -14.14
C TYR A 42 -15.62 19.61 -12.88
N SER A 43 -14.99 19.56 -11.70
CA SER A 43 -15.65 19.90 -10.43
C SER A 43 -16.12 21.36 -10.35
N ARG A 44 -15.65 22.24 -11.25
CA ARG A 44 -15.96 23.68 -11.28
C ARG A 44 -16.55 24.13 -12.62
N SER A 45 -17.00 23.19 -13.46
CA SER A 45 -17.54 23.45 -14.80
C SER A 45 -18.97 22.93 -14.93
N PRO A 46 -19.88 23.68 -15.59
CA PRO A 46 -21.21 23.18 -15.92
C PRO A 46 -21.22 22.21 -17.12
N LYS A 47 -20.10 22.08 -17.85
CA LYS A 47 -19.96 21.21 -19.02
C LYS A 47 -19.73 19.76 -18.59
N SER A 48 -20.13 18.80 -19.44
CA SER A 48 -19.70 17.41 -19.27
C SER A 48 -18.18 17.27 -19.41
N LEU A 49 -17.62 16.18 -18.87
CA LEU A 49 -16.18 15.88 -18.96
C LEU A 49 -15.70 15.77 -20.42
N ARG A 50 -16.53 15.22 -21.32
CA ARG A 50 -16.18 15.03 -22.75
C ARG A 50 -16.15 16.37 -23.49
N ARG A 51 -17.15 17.22 -23.26
CA ARG A 51 -17.20 18.57 -23.84
C ARG A 51 -16.04 19.42 -23.31
N LEU A 52 -15.76 19.35 -22.00
CA LEU A 52 -14.61 20.02 -21.39
C LEU A 52 -13.28 19.57 -22.01
N PHE A 53 -13.11 18.26 -22.25
CA PHE A 53 -11.92 17.74 -22.91
C PHE A 53 -11.75 18.31 -24.33
N LEU A 54 -12.81 18.30 -25.15
CA LEU A 54 -12.78 18.86 -26.51
C LEU A 54 -12.45 20.35 -26.54
N ASP A 55 -13.01 21.12 -25.61
CA ASP A 55 -12.91 22.57 -25.59
C ASP A 55 -11.56 23.06 -25.03
N GLU A 56 -11.05 22.43 -23.98
CA GLU A 56 -9.92 22.96 -23.20
C GLU A 56 -8.62 22.15 -23.34
N PHE A 57 -8.72 20.83 -23.54
CA PHE A 57 -7.58 19.90 -23.48
C PHE A 57 -7.19 19.33 -24.84
N ARG A 58 -8.10 19.34 -25.82
CA ARG A 58 -7.76 18.98 -27.20
C ARG A 58 -6.93 20.09 -27.83
N THR A 59 -5.75 19.74 -28.33
CA THR A 59 -5.00 20.58 -29.27
C THR A 59 -5.33 20.17 -30.70
N ALA A 60 -5.51 21.14 -31.61
CA ALA A 60 -5.58 20.86 -33.03
C ALA A 60 -4.27 20.18 -33.48
N GLY A 61 -4.31 18.92 -33.92
CA GLY A 61 -3.16 18.23 -34.52
C GLY A 61 -2.92 16.75 -34.16
N GLY A 62 -3.61 16.17 -33.17
CA GLY A 62 -3.47 14.73 -32.88
C GLY A 62 -4.39 13.88 -33.76
N SER A 63 -3.84 13.07 -34.68
CA SER A 63 -4.65 12.23 -35.55
C SER A 63 -5.01 10.90 -34.87
N ALA A 64 -6.16 10.32 -35.21
CA ALA A 64 -6.58 8.99 -34.74
C ALA A 64 -5.64 7.86 -35.23
N ALA A 65 -4.81 8.10 -36.25
CA ALA A 65 -3.85 7.13 -36.78
C ALA A 65 -2.62 6.94 -35.87
N ASP A 66 -2.33 7.92 -35.00
CA ASP A 66 -1.19 7.86 -34.07
C ASP A 66 -1.50 7.01 -32.83
N ALA A 67 -2.77 6.95 -32.42
CA ALA A 67 -3.23 6.09 -31.31
C ALA A 67 -3.14 4.58 -31.61
N ALA A 68 -3.15 4.18 -32.89
CA ALA A 68 -3.12 2.77 -33.30
C ALA A 68 -1.69 2.16 -33.34
N ARG A 69 -0.63 2.97 -33.22
CA ARG A 69 0.77 2.53 -33.37
C ARG A 69 1.48 2.16 -32.07
N GLY A 70 0.81 2.20 -30.91
CA GLY A 70 1.42 1.85 -29.62
C GLY A 70 2.56 2.79 -29.18
N VAL A 71 2.73 3.92 -29.87
CA VAL A 71 3.65 5.00 -29.51
C VAL A 71 2.89 6.03 -28.70
N ALA A 72 3.52 6.53 -27.63
CA ALA A 72 2.95 7.46 -26.68
C ALA A 72 2.32 8.71 -27.33
N TRP A 73 1.13 9.06 -26.81
CA TRP A 73 0.53 10.40 -26.72
C TRP A 73 -0.06 11.12 -27.95
N PRO A 74 -1.41 11.15 -28.13
CA PRO A 74 -2.08 12.12 -29.00
C PRO A 74 -2.97 13.15 -28.25
N VAL A 75 -2.61 13.52 -27.01
CA VAL A 75 -2.81 14.92 -26.57
C VAL A 75 -1.51 15.60 -26.98
N GLY A 76 -1.53 16.51 -27.96
CA GLY A 76 -0.30 17.14 -28.43
C GLY A 76 0.49 17.76 -27.27
N ASP A 77 1.81 17.93 -27.43
CA ASP A 77 2.71 18.50 -26.41
C ASP A 77 2.13 19.78 -25.76
N ALA A 78 1.44 20.61 -26.54
CA ALA A 78 0.76 21.81 -26.04
C ALA A 78 -0.43 21.53 -25.08
N GLY A 79 -1.16 20.44 -25.24
CA GLY A 79 -2.29 20.07 -24.36
C GLY A 79 -1.79 19.48 -23.05
N THR A 80 -0.72 18.68 -23.09
CA THR A 80 -0.03 18.20 -21.89
C THR A 80 0.59 19.35 -21.12
N LYS A 81 1.32 20.26 -21.79
CA LYS A 81 1.88 21.47 -21.15
C LYS A 81 0.81 22.36 -20.52
N ARG A 82 -0.33 22.55 -21.18
CA ARG A 82 -1.46 23.31 -20.62
C ARG A 82 -2.03 22.62 -19.38
N ALA A 83 -2.18 21.29 -19.42
CA ALA A 83 -2.64 20.51 -18.27
C ALA A 83 -1.64 20.58 -17.12
N GLU A 84 -0.34 20.51 -17.38
CA GLU A 84 0.71 20.70 -16.38
C GLU A 84 0.67 22.09 -15.77
N GLN A 85 0.57 23.16 -16.56
CA GLN A 85 0.46 24.53 -16.04
C GLN A 85 -0.80 24.76 -15.22
N LEU A 86 -1.93 24.22 -15.67
CA LEU A 86 -3.19 24.29 -14.94
C LEU A 86 -3.10 23.50 -13.63
N TYR A 87 -2.55 22.29 -13.68
CA TYR A 87 -2.31 21.45 -12.53
C TYR A 87 -1.40 22.16 -11.53
N GLU A 88 -0.27 22.72 -12.00
CA GLU A 88 0.63 23.51 -11.17
C GLU A 88 -0.10 24.68 -10.52
N ARG A 89 -0.89 25.45 -11.25
CA ARG A 89 -1.64 26.56 -10.63
C ARG A 89 -2.60 26.08 -9.55
N VAL A 90 -3.42 25.06 -9.83
CA VAL A 90 -4.42 24.53 -8.89
C VAL A 90 -3.76 23.89 -7.66
N PHE A 91 -2.70 23.11 -7.87
CA PHE A 91 -2.04 22.32 -6.84
C PHE A 91 -1.03 23.14 -6.01
N PHE A 92 -0.27 24.02 -6.65
CA PHE A 92 0.83 24.76 -6.02
C PHE A 92 0.36 26.05 -5.34
N GLU A 93 -0.68 26.71 -5.86
CA GLU A 93 -1.17 28.00 -5.33
C GLU A 93 -2.38 27.84 -4.40
N TYR A 94 -3.30 26.90 -4.66
CA TYR A 94 -4.55 26.79 -3.90
C TYR A 94 -4.58 25.64 -2.88
N GLY A 95 -3.53 24.82 -2.79
CA GLY A 95 -3.42 23.76 -1.78
C GLY A 95 -4.43 22.62 -1.93
N ASP A 96 -4.98 22.43 -3.14
CA ASP A 96 -6.02 21.43 -3.41
C ASP A 96 -5.41 20.02 -3.54
N ASP A 97 -4.87 19.50 -2.45
CA ASP A 97 -4.10 18.24 -2.41
C ASP A 97 -4.93 17.02 -2.85
N SER A 98 -6.26 17.12 -2.84
CA SER A 98 -7.17 16.10 -3.35
C SER A 98 -6.95 15.81 -4.84
N VAL A 99 -6.49 16.80 -5.62
CA VAL A 99 -6.23 16.64 -7.06
C VAL A 99 -5.04 15.70 -7.32
N ALA A 100 -4.08 15.61 -6.40
CA ALA A 100 -2.97 14.66 -6.48
C ALA A 100 -3.40 13.19 -6.27
N GLN A 101 -4.65 12.95 -5.85
CA GLN A 101 -5.22 11.60 -5.78
C GLN A 101 -5.77 11.12 -7.13
N LEU A 102 -5.95 12.01 -8.11
CA LEU A 102 -6.65 11.73 -9.36
C LEU A 102 -5.74 11.19 -10.48
N GLY A 103 -4.44 11.01 -10.19
CA GLY A 103 -3.48 10.35 -11.06
C GLY A 103 -2.68 9.32 -10.26
N GLY A 104 -2.33 8.19 -10.91
CA GLY A 104 -1.64 7.08 -10.24
C GLY A 104 -0.69 6.29 -11.14
N VAL A 105 0.21 5.52 -10.52
CA VAL A 105 1.27 4.79 -11.21
C VAL A 105 1.42 3.38 -10.64
N HIS A 106 1.55 2.40 -11.54
CA HIS A 106 2.07 1.06 -11.24
C HIS A 106 3.59 1.12 -11.25
N LEU A 107 4.24 0.87 -10.12
CA LEU A 107 5.68 0.88 -9.94
C LEU A 107 6.17 -0.50 -9.51
N ALA A 108 7.19 -1.02 -10.19
CA ALA A 108 7.88 -2.24 -9.77
C ALA A 108 9.10 -1.85 -8.91
N CYS A 109 9.11 -2.32 -7.68
CA CYS A 109 10.21 -2.14 -6.75
C CYS A 109 10.95 -3.46 -6.57
N GLU A 110 12.01 -3.68 -7.35
CA GLU A 110 12.86 -4.87 -7.28
C GLU A 110 14.10 -4.62 -6.41
N GLY A 111 14.72 -5.70 -5.93
CA GLY A 111 15.98 -5.60 -5.18
C GLY A 111 15.87 -5.02 -3.76
N ALA A 112 14.67 -4.94 -3.17
CA ALA A 112 14.46 -4.35 -1.85
C ALA A 112 14.67 -5.37 -0.72
N SER A 113 15.45 -5.04 0.33
CA SER A 113 15.48 -5.88 1.53
C SER A 113 14.08 -6.01 2.14
N ASN A 114 13.81 -7.08 2.90
CA ASN A 114 12.52 -7.20 3.57
C ASN A 114 12.25 -6.01 4.51
N ILE A 115 13.29 -5.44 5.16
CA ILE A 115 13.14 -4.22 5.96
C ILE A 115 12.59 -3.08 5.09
N LEU A 116 13.20 -2.84 3.92
CA LEU A 116 12.73 -1.83 2.98
C LEU A 116 11.31 -2.14 2.47
N THR A 117 10.96 -3.41 2.20
CA THR A 117 9.59 -3.73 1.76
C THR A 117 8.54 -3.34 2.79
N LYS A 118 8.82 -3.44 4.10
CA LYS A 118 7.88 -2.97 5.13
C LYS A 118 7.76 -1.45 5.20
N VAL A 119 8.80 -0.71 4.84
CA VAL A 119 8.72 0.75 4.66
C VAL A 119 7.86 1.10 3.45
N LEU A 120 8.07 0.41 2.32
CA LEU A 120 7.29 0.61 1.09
C LEU A 120 5.80 0.32 1.31
N GLU A 121 5.48 -0.71 2.08
CA GLU A 121 4.11 -1.19 2.32
C GLU A 121 3.37 -0.45 3.46
N TRP A 122 3.99 0.53 4.12
CA TRP A 122 3.37 1.24 5.26
C TRP A 122 2.14 2.07 4.88
N GLY A 123 2.10 2.65 3.67
CA GLY A 123 1.00 3.52 3.27
C GLY A 123 -0.32 2.77 3.17
N ARG A 124 -1.36 3.19 3.89
CA ARG A 124 -2.66 2.48 3.94
C ARG A 124 -3.48 2.59 2.66
N LEU A 125 -3.31 3.68 1.91
CA LEU A 125 -4.11 4.04 0.72
C LEU A 125 -3.36 3.76 -0.59
N MET A 126 -2.75 2.59 -0.69
CA MET A 126 -2.06 2.09 -1.88
C MET A 126 -2.32 0.58 -2.03
N ALA A 127 -2.00 0.04 -3.20
CA ALA A 127 -2.01 -1.39 -3.47
C ALA A 127 -0.59 -1.93 -3.54
N TYR A 128 -0.30 -2.98 -2.78
CA TYR A 128 0.98 -3.69 -2.78
C TYR A 128 0.80 -5.16 -3.13
N LEU A 129 1.79 -5.71 -3.80
CA LEU A 129 1.96 -7.14 -4.02
C LEU A 129 3.44 -7.51 -3.90
N GLU A 130 3.81 -8.05 -2.74
CA GLU A 130 5.17 -8.53 -2.44
C GLU A 130 5.34 -10.01 -2.84
N GLN A 131 6.54 -10.36 -3.34
CA GLN A 131 6.96 -11.75 -3.52
C GLN A 131 6.78 -12.58 -2.24
N SER A 132 6.14 -13.74 -2.39
CA SER A 132 5.81 -14.59 -1.26
C SER A 132 6.93 -15.58 -0.95
N THR A 133 7.51 -15.46 0.26
CA THR A 133 8.44 -16.47 0.79
C THR A 133 7.77 -17.83 1.05
N ARG A 134 6.45 -17.93 0.95
CA ARG A 134 5.69 -19.19 1.03
C ARG A 134 5.68 -19.98 -0.28
N TYR A 135 6.00 -19.34 -1.40
CA TYR A 135 5.92 -19.96 -2.72
C TYR A 135 7.24 -19.89 -3.50
N ILE A 136 8.07 -18.91 -3.21
CA ILE A 136 9.37 -18.71 -3.86
C ILE A 136 10.47 -19.18 -2.90
N PRO A 137 11.32 -20.15 -3.29
CA PRO A 137 12.46 -20.56 -2.50
C PRO A 137 13.59 -19.53 -2.64
N TYR A 138 14.49 -19.51 -1.66
CA TYR A 138 15.66 -18.62 -1.59
C TYR A 138 16.97 -19.42 -1.53
N ASP A 139 17.04 -20.51 -2.31
CA ASP A 139 18.14 -21.47 -2.37
C ASP A 139 19.07 -21.28 -3.59
N ASP A 140 18.81 -20.25 -4.40
CA ASP A 140 19.59 -19.88 -5.58
C ASP A 140 20.65 -18.81 -5.29
N ARG A 141 21.60 -18.65 -6.23
CA ARG A 141 22.72 -17.70 -6.13
C ARG A 141 22.94 -16.92 -7.42
N PRO A 142 22.03 -16.02 -7.81
CA PRO A 142 22.22 -15.20 -9.00
C PRO A 142 23.52 -14.38 -8.88
N GLY A 143 24.37 -14.43 -9.91
CA GLY A 143 25.68 -13.77 -9.87
C GLY A 143 26.63 -14.30 -8.79
N GLY A 144 26.43 -15.54 -8.34
CA GLY A 144 27.30 -16.22 -7.36
C GLY A 144 27.04 -15.87 -5.90
N ARG A 145 26.02 -15.05 -5.59
CA ARG A 145 25.71 -14.62 -4.21
C ARG A 145 24.26 -14.91 -3.84
N TYR A 146 23.99 -15.12 -2.57
CA TYR A 146 22.63 -15.21 -2.05
C TYR A 146 21.90 -13.87 -2.15
N ARG A 147 20.57 -13.92 -2.17
CA ARG A 147 19.70 -12.76 -2.33
C ARG A 147 19.47 -12.06 -0.98
N TYR A 148 20.48 -11.37 -0.48
CA TYR A 148 20.37 -10.46 0.67
C TYR A 148 21.04 -9.11 0.42
N HIS A 149 20.53 -8.08 1.08
CA HIS A 149 21.08 -6.73 1.05
C HIS A 149 22.29 -6.62 1.98
N VAL A 150 23.34 -5.92 1.56
CA VAL A 150 24.49 -5.58 2.41
C VAL A 150 24.54 -4.05 2.56
N PRO A 151 24.31 -3.50 3.77
CA PRO A 151 24.30 -2.06 3.96
C PRO A 151 25.62 -1.40 3.56
N ALA A 152 25.54 -0.23 2.93
CA ALA A 152 26.71 0.52 2.47
C ALA A 152 27.48 1.15 3.65
N GLU A 153 26.77 1.43 4.74
CA GLU A 153 27.28 2.03 5.97
C GLU A 153 28.11 1.09 6.86
N LEU A 154 28.22 -0.20 6.54
CA LEU A 154 29.09 -1.12 7.26
C LEU A 154 30.57 -0.88 6.90
N ASP A 155 31.41 -0.75 7.93
CA ASP A 155 32.86 -0.84 7.80
C ASP A 155 33.31 -2.24 7.33
N ASP A 156 34.57 -2.37 6.91
CA ASP A 156 35.07 -3.60 6.30
C ASP A 156 35.02 -4.82 7.23
N ALA A 157 35.34 -4.65 8.51
CA ALA A 157 35.36 -5.74 9.48
C ALA A 157 33.94 -6.24 9.78
N LEU A 158 33.02 -5.31 10.03
CA LEU A 158 31.62 -5.64 10.29
C LEU A 158 30.93 -6.18 9.03
N ARG A 159 31.26 -5.64 7.85
CA ARG A 159 30.77 -6.14 6.55
C ARG A 159 31.16 -7.60 6.34
N GLN A 160 32.42 -7.97 6.57
CA GLN A 160 32.85 -9.36 6.43
C GLN A 160 32.10 -10.29 7.38
N ARG A 161 31.97 -9.90 8.65
CA ARG A 161 31.21 -10.67 9.66
C ARG A 161 29.73 -10.80 9.28
N TYR A 162 29.13 -9.72 8.79
CA TYR A 162 27.75 -9.68 8.34
C TYR A 162 27.51 -10.65 7.17
N VAL A 163 28.35 -10.56 6.13
CA VAL A 163 28.29 -11.45 4.96
C VAL A 163 28.45 -12.91 5.37
N ALA A 164 29.45 -13.23 6.19
CA ALA A 164 29.68 -14.61 6.66
C ALA A 164 28.47 -15.15 7.46
N ALA A 165 27.86 -14.32 8.31
CA ALA A 165 26.68 -14.72 9.08
C ALA A 165 25.46 -14.96 8.17
N LEU A 166 25.21 -14.08 7.19
CA LEU A 166 24.10 -14.26 6.25
C LEU A 166 24.32 -15.46 5.32
N ASP A 167 25.54 -15.66 4.80
CA ASP A 167 25.86 -16.85 4.00
C ASP A 167 25.60 -18.13 4.79
N GLY A 168 26.00 -18.20 6.06
CA GLY A 168 25.70 -19.33 6.94
C GLY A 168 24.20 -19.57 7.16
N ALA A 169 23.41 -18.50 7.31
CA ALA A 169 21.95 -18.61 7.44
C ALA A 169 21.30 -19.16 6.15
N PHE A 170 21.72 -18.66 4.99
CA PHE A 170 21.21 -19.13 3.70
C PHE A 170 21.68 -20.54 3.35
N ASP A 171 22.92 -20.91 3.68
CA ASP A 171 23.40 -22.29 3.54
C ASP A 171 22.57 -23.26 4.38
N SER A 172 22.28 -22.88 5.63
CA SER A 172 21.40 -23.66 6.51
C SER A 172 20.01 -23.80 5.89
N TYR A 173 19.40 -22.71 5.44
CA TYR A 173 18.09 -22.73 4.77
C TYR A 173 18.09 -23.67 3.54
N ARG A 174 19.11 -23.56 2.69
CA ARG A 174 19.26 -24.37 1.47
C ARG A 174 19.42 -25.86 1.78
N GLU A 175 20.19 -26.21 2.81
CA GLU A 175 20.37 -27.61 3.24
C GLU A 175 19.06 -28.20 3.80
N TRP A 176 18.32 -27.41 4.56
CA TRP A 176 17.07 -27.86 5.20
C TRP A 176 15.89 -27.95 4.24
N LEU A 177 15.86 -27.19 3.15
CA LEU A 177 14.75 -27.19 2.19
C LEU A 177 14.37 -28.58 1.65
N PRO A 178 15.28 -29.40 1.10
CA PRO A 178 14.94 -30.75 0.65
C PRO A 178 14.52 -31.67 1.82
N ARG A 179 15.11 -31.51 3.01
CA ARG A 179 14.76 -32.32 4.20
C ARG A 179 13.35 -32.04 4.68
N MET A 180 12.97 -30.76 4.74
CA MET A 180 11.64 -30.35 5.15
C MET A 180 10.56 -30.77 4.15
N ARG A 181 10.90 -30.76 2.85
CA ARG A 181 10.02 -31.31 1.81
C ARG A 181 9.78 -32.81 2.02
N ALA A 182 10.83 -33.60 2.18
CA ALA A 182 10.71 -35.05 2.42
C ALA A 182 9.91 -35.36 3.69
N PHE A 183 10.10 -34.58 4.76
CA PHE A 183 9.31 -34.67 5.98
C PHE A 183 7.81 -34.46 5.72
N TYR A 184 7.46 -33.40 4.98
CA TYR A 184 6.05 -33.14 4.67
C TYR A 184 5.44 -34.13 3.68
N GLU A 185 6.21 -34.69 2.75
CA GLU A 185 5.77 -35.78 1.86
C GLU A 185 5.40 -37.03 2.66
N THR A 186 6.17 -37.34 3.70
CA THR A 186 5.90 -38.48 4.59
C THR A 186 4.70 -38.19 5.52
N LYS A 187 4.63 -36.97 6.08
CA LYS A 187 3.56 -36.57 7.00
C LYS A 187 2.21 -36.45 6.29
N TYR A 188 2.21 -36.00 5.05
CA TYR A 188 1.02 -35.81 4.23
C TYR A 188 1.21 -36.57 2.91
N PRO A 189 0.99 -37.90 2.89
CA PRO A 189 1.07 -38.67 1.66
C PRO A 189 0.01 -38.20 0.66
N ARG A 190 0.33 -38.27 -0.64
CA ARG A 190 -0.58 -37.85 -1.71
C ARG A 190 -1.83 -38.72 -1.75
N ASP A 191 -3.01 -38.11 -1.79
CA ASP A 191 -4.25 -38.81 -2.11
C ASP A 191 -4.25 -39.21 -3.60
N PRO A 192 -4.57 -40.46 -3.98
CA PRO A 192 -4.66 -40.87 -5.38
C PRO A 192 -5.58 -40.00 -6.25
N ALA A 193 -6.59 -39.35 -5.67
CA ALA A 193 -7.51 -38.45 -6.36
C ALA A 193 -6.93 -37.03 -6.55
N GLU A 194 -5.86 -36.66 -5.84
CA GLU A 194 -5.22 -35.35 -5.96
C GLU A 194 -4.23 -35.32 -7.13
N SER A 195 -4.21 -34.20 -7.86
CA SER A 195 -3.21 -33.94 -8.89
C SER A 195 -1.80 -33.88 -8.30
N ASP A 196 -0.85 -34.61 -8.91
CA ASP A 196 0.57 -34.60 -8.51
C ASP A 196 1.16 -33.20 -8.46
N THR A 197 0.79 -32.34 -9.42
CA THR A 197 1.25 -30.95 -9.46
C THR A 197 0.76 -30.15 -8.26
N VAL A 198 -0.52 -30.27 -7.93
CA VAL A 198 -1.13 -29.56 -6.79
C VAL A 198 -0.52 -30.05 -5.48
N TYR A 199 -0.38 -31.36 -5.34
CA TYR A 199 0.27 -31.98 -4.19
C TYR A 199 1.69 -31.44 -3.98
N ARG A 200 2.54 -31.51 -5.02
CA ARG A 200 3.93 -31.01 -4.96
C ARG A 200 4.02 -29.54 -4.64
N MET A 201 3.12 -28.71 -5.19
CA MET A 201 3.04 -27.29 -4.84
C MET A 201 2.65 -27.08 -3.38
N THR A 202 1.70 -27.85 -2.86
CA THR A 202 1.27 -27.81 -1.46
C THR A 202 2.39 -28.20 -0.49
N ILE A 203 3.08 -29.32 -0.76
CA ILE A 203 4.24 -29.76 0.02
C ILE A 203 5.34 -28.71 0.01
N ARG A 204 5.68 -28.18 -1.17
CA ARG A 204 6.68 -27.12 -1.30
C ARG A 204 6.28 -25.89 -0.49
N ALA A 205 5.02 -25.47 -0.58
CA ALA A 205 4.53 -24.31 0.17
C ALA A 205 4.62 -24.53 1.68
N LYS A 206 4.27 -25.73 2.19
CA LYS A 206 4.45 -26.08 3.61
C LYS A 206 5.90 -26.00 4.03
N ALA A 207 6.82 -26.60 3.27
CA ALA A 207 8.24 -26.57 3.58
C ALA A 207 8.81 -25.13 3.59
N LEU A 208 8.42 -24.31 2.61
CA LEU A 208 8.83 -22.92 2.53
C LEU A 208 8.26 -22.07 3.66
N ASP A 209 6.99 -22.26 3.99
CA ASP A 209 6.32 -21.53 5.08
C ASP A 209 6.95 -21.85 6.45
N THR A 210 7.39 -23.10 6.67
CA THR A 210 8.14 -23.48 7.87
C THR A 210 9.54 -22.87 7.90
N LEU A 211 10.27 -22.93 6.78
CA LEU A 211 11.66 -22.50 6.74
C LEU A 211 11.83 -20.98 6.60
N ARG A 212 10.75 -20.23 6.30
CA ARG A 212 10.84 -18.76 6.12
C ARG A 212 11.37 -18.02 7.35
N GLY A 213 11.21 -18.59 8.55
CA GLY A 213 11.76 -18.03 9.79
C GLY A 213 13.29 -18.03 9.85
N MET A 214 13.95 -18.86 9.03
CA MET A 214 15.41 -18.88 8.91
C MET A 214 15.93 -17.79 7.97
N LEU A 215 15.07 -17.18 7.14
CA LEU A 215 15.49 -16.15 6.19
C LEU A 215 15.72 -14.83 6.94
N PRO A 216 16.94 -14.27 6.89
CA PRO A 216 17.25 -13.01 7.55
C PRO A 216 16.36 -11.86 7.04
N ALA A 217 16.13 -10.84 7.86
CA ALA A 217 15.41 -9.63 7.44
C ALA A 217 16.11 -8.87 6.29
N ALA A 218 17.40 -9.15 6.06
CA ALA A 218 18.17 -8.66 4.93
C ALA A 218 17.80 -9.31 3.58
N THR A 219 17.02 -10.40 3.59
CA THR A 219 16.61 -11.11 2.36
C THR A 219 15.94 -10.14 1.39
N ILE A 220 16.35 -10.18 0.13
CA ILE A 220 15.84 -9.31 -0.93
C ILE A 220 14.55 -9.86 -1.51
N SER A 221 13.58 -8.99 -1.74
CA SER A 221 12.27 -9.28 -2.30
C SER A 221 11.92 -8.27 -3.39
N HIS A 222 10.78 -8.46 -4.04
CA HIS A 222 10.22 -7.53 -5.01
C HIS A 222 8.79 -7.17 -4.62
N VAL A 223 8.42 -5.91 -4.81
CA VAL A 223 7.10 -5.36 -4.48
C VAL A 223 6.54 -4.63 -5.69
N GLY A 224 5.38 -5.05 -6.18
CA GLY A 224 4.57 -4.24 -7.07
C GLY A 224 3.74 -3.25 -6.27
N ILE A 225 3.75 -1.98 -6.67
CA ILE A 225 3.01 -0.90 -6.01
C ILE A 225 2.07 -0.26 -7.03
N TYR A 226 0.82 -0.01 -6.65
CA TYR A 226 -0.03 0.97 -7.32
C TYR A 226 -0.48 2.02 -6.30
N GLY A 227 -0.29 3.28 -6.63
CA GLY A 227 -0.64 4.39 -5.75
C GLY A 227 -0.87 5.67 -6.53
N THR A 228 -1.49 6.64 -5.85
CA THR A 228 -1.72 7.97 -6.41
C THR A 228 -0.49 8.85 -6.25
N GLY A 229 -0.43 9.96 -6.98
CA GLY A 229 0.64 10.96 -6.82
C GLY A 229 0.79 11.43 -5.38
N GLN A 230 -0.34 11.69 -4.69
CA GLN A 230 -0.34 12.05 -3.27
C GLN A 230 0.26 10.95 -2.39
N ALA A 231 -0.14 9.69 -2.61
CA ALA A 231 0.35 8.57 -1.81
C ALA A 231 1.86 8.34 -2.00
N TYR A 232 2.36 8.46 -3.23
CA TYR A 232 3.79 8.42 -3.52
C TYR A 232 4.55 9.60 -2.91
N GLU A 233 4.02 10.83 -2.98
CA GLU A 233 4.60 12.00 -2.30
C GLU A 233 4.79 11.72 -0.81
N GLN A 234 3.74 11.25 -0.12
CA GLN A 234 3.80 10.89 1.30
C GLN A 234 4.78 9.76 1.62
N LEU A 235 4.87 8.75 0.75
CA LEU A 235 5.83 7.67 0.90
C LEU A 235 7.28 8.19 0.78
N LEU A 236 7.57 8.94 -0.28
CA LEU A 236 8.91 9.47 -0.57
C LEU A 236 9.40 10.42 0.54
N LEU A 237 8.53 11.29 1.04
CA LEU A 237 8.88 12.21 2.13
C LEU A 237 9.31 11.48 3.41
N ARG A 238 8.63 10.37 3.76
CA ARG A 238 8.96 9.52 4.89
C ARG A 238 10.24 8.71 4.63
N MET A 239 10.41 8.17 3.43
CA MET A 239 11.61 7.41 3.08
C MET A 239 12.87 8.29 3.09
N ARG A 240 12.78 9.53 2.59
CA ARG A 240 13.90 10.50 2.63
C ARG A 240 14.28 10.91 4.06
N ALA A 241 13.33 10.89 4.99
CA ALA A 241 13.56 11.14 6.41
C ALA A 241 14.04 9.92 7.20
N HIS A 242 14.05 8.73 6.58
CA HIS A 242 14.34 7.48 7.27
C HIS A 242 15.82 7.35 7.67
N PRO A 243 16.17 6.73 8.82
CA PRO A 243 17.56 6.60 9.28
C PRO A 243 18.43 5.63 8.45
N LEU A 244 17.84 4.62 7.82
CA LEU A 244 18.59 3.64 7.00
C LEU A 244 18.99 4.20 5.63
N ALA A 245 20.25 3.99 5.23
CA ALA A 245 20.76 4.49 3.96
C ALA A 245 20.07 3.82 2.76
N GLU A 246 19.78 2.52 2.85
CA GLU A 246 19.03 1.77 1.82
C GLU A 246 17.71 2.47 1.48
N VAL A 247 16.94 2.85 2.49
CA VAL A 247 15.62 3.47 2.31
C VAL A 247 15.73 4.83 1.62
N ARG A 248 16.69 5.66 2.01
CA ARG A 248 16.90 6.97 1.38
C ARG A 248 17.38 6.82 -0.06
N ALA A 249 18.33 5.92 -0.32
CA ALA A 249 18.83 5.66 -1.67
C ALA A 249 17.72 5.14 -2.59
N TYR A 250 16.87 4.24 -2.08
CA TYR A 250 15.75 3.70 -2.84
C TYR A 250 14.68 4.77 -3.16
N ALA A 251 14.47 5.74 -2.25
CA ALA A 251 13.58 6.86 -2.51
C ALA A 251 14.02 7.70 -3.73
N GLU A 252 15.32 7.92 -3.91
CA GLU A 252 15.83 8.65 -5.07
C GLU A 252 15.59 7.89 -6.38
N LEU A 253 15.79 6.57 -6.38
CA LEU A 253 15.48 5.71 -7.53
C LEU A 253 13.99 5.77 -7.89
N MET A 254 13.12 5.65 -6.89
CA MET A 254 11.67 5.75 -7.07
C MET A 254 11.27 7.13 -7.61
N LEU A 255 11.80 8.21 -7.05
CA LEU A 255 11.47 9.57 -7.46
C LEU A 255 11.87 9.81 -8.93
N ALA A 256 13.04 9.32 -9.36
CA ALA A 256 13.51 9.45 -10.73
C ALA A 256 12.56 8.77 -11.73
N GLU A 257 12.14 7.52 -11.46
CA GLU A 257 11.24 6.78 -12.34
C GLU A 257 9.81 7.33 -12.31
N LEU A 258 9.29 7.67 -11.13
CA LEU A 258 7.95 8.26 -11.03
C LEU A 258 7.85 9.60 -11.76
N ARG A 259 8.91 10.41 -11.78
CA ARG A 259 8.96 11.68 -12.54
C ARG A 259 8.92 11.49 -14.05
N ARG A 260 9.20 10.29 -14.57
CA ARG A 260 9.00 9.99 -16.00
C ARG A 260 7.52 9.83 -16.37
N VAL A 261 6.65 9.56 -15.39
CA VAL A 261 5.22 9.29 -15.61
C VAL A 261 4.33 10.40 -15.05
N ILE A 262 4.63 10.91 -13.85
CA ILE A 262 3.84 11.91 -13.11
C ILE A 262 4.70 13.07 -12.56
N PRO A 263 5.53 13.75 -13.38
CA PRO A 263 6.46 14.77 -12.88
C PRO A 263 5.77 15.89 -12.09
N ALA A 264 4.64 16.39 -12.58
CA ALA A 264 3.88 17.48 -11.95
C ALA A 264 3.42 17.15 -10.52
N PHE A 265 3.10 15.88 -10.24
CA PHE A 265 2.62 15.43 -8.92
C PHE A 265 3.75 15.36 -7.88
N LEU A 266 5.01 15.30 -8.31
CA LEU A 266 6.18 15.04 -7.45
C LEU A 266 7.17 16.21 -7.42
N LYS A 267 6.76 17.38 -7.92
CA LYS A 267 7.59 18.59 -7.96
C LYS A 267 7.98 19.07 -6.57
N ARG A 268 7.14 18.86 -5.55
CA ARG A 268 7.35 19.40 -4.19
C ARG A 268 8.25 18.53 -3.30
N VAL A 269 8.45 17.26 -3.65
CA VAL A 269 9.08 16.21 -2.80
C VAL A 269 10.47 16.62 -2.32
N ASP A 270 11.29 17.21 -3.18
CA ASP A 270 12.70 17.55 -2.92
C ASP A 270 12.98 19.06 -2.97
N LEU A 271 11.95 19.90 -3.09
CA LEU A 271 12.11 21.35 -3.00
C LEU A 271 12.51 21.74 -1.56
N PRO A 272 13.60 22.51 -1.35
CA PRO A 272 14.13 22.83 -0.03
C PRO A 272 13.11 23.42 0.96
N GLU A 273 12.23 24.30 0.47
CA GLU A 273 11.20 25.02 1.23
C GLU A 273 9.85 24.28 1.33
N ARG A 274 9.74 23.07 0.74
CA ARG A 274 8.51 22.26 0.76
C ARG A 274 8.81 20.87 1.31
N GLY A 275 8.97 19.87 0.44
CA GLY A 275 9.28 18.51 0.86
C GLY A 275 10.60 18.40 1.62
N GLY A 276 11.57 19.29 1.34
CA GLY A 276 12.79 19.42 2.13
C GLY A 276 12.53 19.77 3.60
N VAL A 277 11.69 20.79 3.86
CA VAL A 277 11.26 21.16 5.23
C VAL A 277 10.52 19.98 5.88
N TRP A 278 9.65 19.30 5.14
CA TRP A 278 8.87 18.20 5.67
C TRP A 278 9.74 16.98 6.04
N SER A 279 10.63 16.53 5.15
CA SER A 279 11.56 15.45 5.47
C SER A 279 12.48 15.81 6.64
N ARG A 280 12.95 17.06 6.75
CA ARG A 280 13.70 17.54 7.92
C ARG A 280 12.88 17.49 9.20
N TYR A 281 11.62 17.93 9.15
CA TYR A 281 10.70 17.85 10.29
C TYR A 281 10.51 16.40 10.74
N LEU A 282 10.21 15.47 9.82
CA LEU A 282 10.03 14.05 10.13
C LEU A 282 11.29 13.42 10.74
N ALA A 283 12.47 13.75 10.20
CA ALA A 283 13.74 13.25 10.73
C ALA A 283 14.03 13.82 12.12
N ALA A 284 13.81 15.11 12.32
CA ALA A 284 14.04 15.80 13.59
C ALA A 284 13.10 15.32 14.70
N THR A 285 11.80 15.13 14.39
CA THR A 285 10.84 14.60 15.38
C THR A 285 11.20 13.17 15.78
N HIS A 286 11.53 12.31 14.80
CA HIS A 286 11.97 10.95 15.09
C HIS A 286 13.24 10.92 15.97
N ALA A 287 14.24 11.76 15.68
CA ALA A 287 15.46 11.85 16.49
C ALA A 287 15.18 12.38 17.91
N ALA A 288 14.39 13.45 18.04
CA ALA A 288 14.03 14.03 19.33
C ALA A 288 13.21 13.03 20.18
N THR A 289 12.28 12.29 19.58
CA THR A 289 11.55 11.23 20.29
C THR A 289 12.49 10.12 20.77
N GLN A 290 13.50 9.74 19.98
CA GLN A 290 14.50 8.74 20.41
C GLN A 290 15.37 9.25 21.57
N GLU A 291 15.80 10.50 21.54
CA GLU A 291 16.57 11.11 22.62
C GLU A 291 15.75 11.17 23.93
N VAL A 292 14.50 11.62 23.84
CA VAL A 292 13.60 11.65 24.99
C VAL A 292 13.33 10.24 25.51
N ALA A 293 13.09 9.27 24.64
CA ALA A 293 12.89 7.88 25.03
C ALA A 293 14.13 7.30 25.75
N ALA A 294 15.33 7.53 25.23
CA ALA A 294 16.58 7.07 25.85
C ALA A 294 16.83 7.69 27.24
N ARG A 295 16.32 8.90 27.50
CA ARG A 295 16.41 9.57 28.81
C ARG A 295 15.34 9.09 29.80
N LEU A 296 14.14 8.78 29.32
CA LEU A 296 12.99 8.46 30.17
C LEU A 296 12.79 6.97 30.42
N LEU A 297 13.23 6.11 29.49
CA LEU A 297 13.03 4.67 29.58
C LEU A 297 14.32 4.03 30.09
N ASP A 298 14.20 3.27 31.18
CA ASP A 298 15.30 2.42 31.66
C ASP A 298 15.56 1.31 30.62
N PRO A 299 16.82 1.10 30.19
CA PRO A 299 17.19 -0.04 29.34
C PRO A 299 17.05 -1.41 30.04
N ALA A 300 16.56 -1.47 31.28
CA ALA A 300 16.24 -2.71 31.98
C ALA A 300 15.39 -3.66 31.12
N ALA A 301 15.61 -4.96 31.32
CA ALA A 301 14.85 -6.00 30.65
C ALA A 301 13.34 -5.80 30.91
N PRO A 302 12.48 -5.91 29.87
CA PRO A 302 11.06 -5.75 30.07
C PRO A 302 10.55 -6.81 31.05
N GLU A 303 9.60 -6.43 31.90
CA GLU A 303 8.91 -7.41 32.74
C GLU A 303 8.28 -8.51 31.88
N PRO A 304 8.32 -9.79 32.33
CA PRO A 304 7.74 -10.90 31.59
C PRO A 304 6.27 -10.66 31.26
N ARG A 305 5.89 -10.97 30.02
CA ARG A 305 4.52 -10.82 29.50
C ARG A 305 4.23 -11.94 28.51
N GLU A 306 2.96 -12.18 28.27
CA GLU A 306 2.53 -13.18 27.28
C GLU A 306 2.83 -12.70 25.86
N GLU A 307 2.99 -13.65 24.94
CA GLU A 307 3.26 -13.39 23.52
C GLU A 307 2.18 -12.51 22.88
N VAL A 308 0.92 -12.67 23.31
CA VAL A 308 -0.21 -11.85 22.86
C VAL A 308 -0.98 -11.34 24.07
N THR A 309 -1.07 -10.02 24.23
CA THR A 309 -1.77 -9.38 25.34
C THR A 309 -2.83 -8.42 24.83
N LEU A 310 -4.09 -8.55 25.28
CA LEU A 310 -5.10 -7.51 25.08
C LEU A 310 -4.83 -6.36 26.06
N THR A 311 -4.31 -5.25 25.56
CA THR A 311 -3.87 -4.11 26.38
C THR A 311 -4.94 -3.04 26.57
N ASP A 312 -5.92 -2.98 25.67
CA ASP A 312 -7.03 -2.03 25.73
C ASP A 312 -8.19 -2.51 24.86
N PHE A 313 -9.42 -2.18 25.25
CA PHE A 313 -10.61 -2.42 24.46
C PHE A 313 -11.69 -1.41 24.85
N ASP A 314 -12.64 -1.16 23.95
CA ASP A 314 -13.78 -0.28 24.22
C ASP A 314 -14.83 -1.01 25.07
N PRO A 315 -15.04 -0.64 26.36
CA PRO A 315 -16.01 -1.32 27.22
C PRO A 315 -17.46 -1.10 26.78
N ASP A 316 -17.73 0.04 26.13
CA ASP A 316 -19.03 0.38 25.53
C ASP A 316 -19.13 -0.11 24.07
N GLY A 317 -18.16 -0.90 23.60
CA GLY A 317 -18.01 -1.26 22.19
C GLY A 317 -19.26 -1.91 21.59
N GLU A 318 -19.87 -2.86 22.29
CA GLU A 318 -21.13 -3.49 21.85
C GLU A 318 -22.25 -2.45 21.67
N VAL A 319 -22.44 -1.58 22.66
CA VAL A 319 -23.48 -0.54 22.66
C VAL A 319 -23.27 0.44 21.50
N LYS A 320 -22.02 0.85 21.26
CA LYS A 320 -21.66 1.75 20.16
C LYS A 320 -21.89 1.10 18.79
N VAL A 321 -21.58 -0.18 18.65
CA VAL A 321 -21.85 -0.93 17.41
C VAL A 321 -23.37 -1.04 17.17
N VAL A 322 -24.15 -1.35 18.20
CA VAL A 322 -25.63 -1.40 18.12
C VAL A 322 -26.20 -0.05 17.72
N ALA A 323 -25.79 1.03 18.39
CA ALA A 323 -26.23 2.38 18.06
C ALA A 323 -25.90 2.76 16.61
N ALA A 324 -24.68 2.45 16.15
CA ALA A 324 -24.24 2.73 14.79
C ALA A 324 -24.95 1.87 13.73
N ALA A 325 -25.30 0.62 14.05
CA ALA A 325 -26.09 -0.24 13.20
C ALA A 325 -27.50 0.35 12.99
N LEU A 326 -28.12 0.86 14.05
CA LEU A 326 -29.42 1.54 14.00
C LEU A 326 -29.35 2.90 13.31
N TYR A 327 -28.22 3.62 13.44
CA TYR A 327 -28.04 4.95 12.86
C TYR A 327 -28.25 4.94 11.34
N ALA A 328 -27.70 3.93 10.64
CA ALA A 328 -27.82 3.81 9.19
C ALA A 328 -29.26 3.62 8.67
N VAL A 329 -30.20 3.26 9.55
CA VAL A 329 -31.61 2.97 9.21
C VAL A 329 -32.60 3.82 10.01
N SER A 330 -32.13 4.89 10.66
CA SER A 330 -32.97 5.79 11.46
C SER A 330 -32.73 7.25 11.09
N ALA A 331 -33.62 8.12 11.54
CA ALA A 331 -33.46 9.58 11.45
C ALA A 331 -33.04 10.21 12.80
N LEU A 332 -32.68 9.39 13.78
CA LEU A 332 -32.32 9.84 15.13
C LEU A 332 -30.84 10.22 15.18
N PRO A 333 -30.46 11.20 16.02
CA PRO A 333 -29.07 11.56 16.21
C PRO A 333 -28.30 10.47 16.97
N ASP A 334 -26.97 10.47 16.80
CA ASP A 334 -26.05 9.42 17.32
C ASP A 334 -26.11 9.29 18.85
N ASP A 335 -26.21 10.42 19.56
CA ASP A 335 -26.29 10.47 21.02
C ASP A 335 -27.59 9.84 21.55
N GLU A 336 -28.73 10.10 20.90
CA GLU A 336 -30.00 9.49 21.27
C GLU A 336 -30.01 7.98 21.04
N LEU A 337 -29.45 7.51 19.91
CA LEU A 337 -29.34 6.08 19.63
C LEU A 337 -28.40 5.38 20.61
N LEU A 338 -27.32 6.03 21.02
CA LEU A 338 -26.43 5.50 22.04
C LEU A 338 -27.16 5.32 23.38
N GLU A 339 -27.94 6.32 23.81
CA GLU A 339 -28.76 6.23 25.01
C GLU A 339 -29.84 5.16 24.91
N ARG A 340 -30.47 5.00 23.75
CA ARG A 340 -31.42 3.91 23.49
C ARG A 340 -30.74 2.55 23.56
N ALA A 341 -29.59 2.38 22.91
CA ALA A 341 -28.81 1.13 22.92
C ALA A 341 -28.36 0.76 24.34
N ARG A 342 -27.99 1.74 25.19
CA ARG A 342 -27.68 1.51 26.61
C ARG A 342 -28.86 0.93 27.39
N LYS A 343 -30.08 1.39 27.10
CA LYS A 343 -31.31 0.95 27.77
C LYS A 343 -31.85 -0.38 27.23
N MET A 344 -31.39 -0.83 26.06
CA MET A 344 -31.75 -2.14 25.51
C MET A 344 -31.25 -3.28 26.39
N SER A 345 -32.08 -4.31 26.50
CA SER A 345 -31.70 -5.62 27.00
C SER A 345 -30.69 -6.31 26.09
N LEU A 346 -30.02 -7.34 26.62
CA LEU A 346 -29.10 -8.17 25.84
C LEU A 346 -29.77 -8.80 24.61
N GLU A 347 -31.03 -9.22 24.74
CA GLU A 347 -31.80 -9.83 23.64
C GLU A 347 -32.09 -8.83 22.53
N GLU A 348 -32.46 -7.60 22.86
CA GLU A 348 -32.69 -6.54 21.87
C GLU A 348 -31.40 -6.16 21.13
N ARG A 349 -30.28 -5.99 21.87
CA ARG A 349 -28.97 -5.71 21.26
C ARG A 349 -28.54 -6.85 20.35
N ARG A 350 -28.70 -8.09 20.81
CA ARG A 350 -28.42 -9.28 20.02
C ARG A 350 -29.28 -9.32 18.75
N ALA A 351 -30.57 -9.02 18.84
CA ALA A 351 -31.45 -8.97 17.67
C ALA A 351 -30.98 -7.93 16.64
N VAL A 352 -30.52 -6.75 17.08
CA VAL A 352 -29.92 -5.75 16.18
C VAL A 352 -28.65 -6.29 15.53
N LEU A 353 -27.75 -6.88 16.30
CA LEU A 353 -26.47 -7.41 15.79
C LEU A 353 -26.68 -8.59 14.82
N ASP A 354 -27.55 -9.53 15.17
CA ASP A 354 -27.89 -10.69 14.32
C ASP A 354 -28.48 -10.23 12.99
N ALA A 355 -29.38 -9.23 13.01
CA ALA A 355 -29.93 -8.62 11.81
C ALA A 355 -28.87 -7.86 10.98
N TYR A 356 -27.95 -7.13 11.63
CA TYR A 356 -26.93 -6.34 10.96
C TYR A 356 -25.82 -7.19 10.34
N VAL A 357 -25.44 -8.28 11.00
CA VAL A 357 -24.41 -9.22 10.52
C VAL A 357 -24.96 -10.16 9.45
N GLY A 358 -26.21 -10.63 9.62
CA GLY A 358 -26.85 -11.58 8.73
C GLY A 358 -26.12 -12.93 8.64
N GLU A 359 -26.46 -13.73 7.63
CA GLU A 359 -25.84 -15.04 7.40
C GLU A 359 -24.52 -14.93 6.63
N ARG A 360 -23.41 -15.20 7.32
CA ARG A 360 -22.06 -15.16 6.73
C ARG A 360 -21.68 -16.51 6.11
N LEU A 361 -21.93 -16.67 4.81
CA LEU A 361 -21.57 -17.90 4.07
C LEU A 361 -20.07 -18.09 3.83
N ASN A 362 -19.29 -17.00 3.81
CA ASN A 362 -17.84 -17.08 3.67
C ASN A 362 -17.15 -15.85 4.28
N ARG A 363 -15.83 -15.92 4.45
CA ARG A 363 -15.01 -14.86 5.07
C ARG A 363 -15.05 -13.49 4.38
N ARG A 364 -15.54 -13.40 3.13
CA ARG A 364 -15.68 -12.14 2.39
C ARG A 364 -16.98 -11.40 2.71
N HIS A 365 -17.97 -12.07 3.30
CA HIS A 365 -19.14 -11.41 3.86
C HIS A 365 -18.69 -10.74 5.16
N ARG A 366 -18.34 -9.45 5.08
CA ARG A 366 -17.91 -8.65 6.22
C ARG A 366 -19.10 -7.79 6.68
N PRO A 367 -19.38 -7.71 7.99
CA PRO A 367 -20.35 -6.75 8.51
C PRO A 367 -20.01 -5.31 8.10
N GLY A 368 -21.00 -4.44 8.09
CA GLY A 368 -20.85 -3.04 7.69
C GLY A 368 -20.06 -2.19 8.69
N ARG A 369 -19.97 -0.88 8.39
CA ARG A 369 -19.13 0.09 9.10
C ARG A 369 -19.48 0.32 10.57
N ALA A 370 -20.63 -0.16 11.07
CA ALA A 370 -20.93 -0.08 12.50
C ALA A 370 -19.85 -0.76 13.37
N PHE A 371 -19.22 -1.82 12.86
CA PHE A 371 -18.11 -2.51 13.54
C PHE A 371 -16.79 -1.70 13.54
N GLU A 372 -16.71 -0.57 12.83
CA GLU A 372 -15.61 0.39 12.93
C GLU A 372 -15.76 1.33 14.16
N ARG A 373 -16.87 1.24 14.92
CA ARG A 373 -17.18 2.09 16.09
C ARG A 373 -16.70 1.53 17.43
N THR A 374 -15.96 0.43 17.39
CA THR A 374 -15.30 -0.18 18.55
C THR A 374 -13.84 -0.48 18.20
N SER A 375 -12.99 -0.64 19.21
CA SER A 375 -11.57 -0.94 19.03
C SER A 375 -11.05 -1.91 20.07
N TYR A 376 -10.06 -2.70 19.66
CA TYR A 376 -9.23 -3.55 20.52
C TYR A 376 -7.77 -3.22 20.22
N ARG A 377 -6.92 -3.17 21.25
CA ARG A 377 -5.48 -3.00 21.12
C ARG A 377 -4.77 -4.21 21.68
N PHE A 378 -4.00 -4.86 20.82
CA PHE A 378 -3.17 -5.99 21.20
C PHE A 378 -1.70 -5.56 21.19
N ASP A 379 -0.95 -6.01 22.20
CA ASP A 379 0.51 -6.10 22.15
C ASP A 379 0.87 -7.52 21.72
N ILE A 380 1.72 -7.65 20.70
CA ILE A 380 2.05 -8.92 20.05
C ILE A 380 3.56 -8.99 19.89
N LEU A 381 4.19 -9.89 20.63
CA LEU A 381 5.55 -10.34 20.37
C LEU A 381 5.48 -11.45 19.32
N GLY A 382 6.15 -11.29 18.18
CA GLY A 382 6.10 -12.29 17.13
C GLY A 382 7.34 -12.27 16.25
N ASP A 383 7.57 -13.39 15.56
CA ASP A 383 8.65 -13.46 14.58
C ASP A 383 8.38 -12.53 13.38
N TYR A 384 9.43 -12.22 12.64
CA TYR A 384 9.33 -11.29 11.53
C TYR A 384 8.40 -11.77 10.40
N GLY A 385 8.29 -13.09 10.19
CA GLY A 385 7.34 -13.68 9.24
C GLY A 385 5.89 -13.45 9.65
N ALA A 386 5.56 -13.65 10.93
CA ALA A 386 4.23 -13.36 11.48
C ALA A 386 3.89 -11.86 11.37
N PHE A 387 4.83 -10.98 11.73
CA PHE A 387 4.66 -9.53 11.57
C PHE A 387 4.36 -9.13 10.12
N ARG A 388 5.04 -9.73 9.13
CA ARG A 388 4.78 -9.48 7.71
C ARG A 388 3.36 -9.85 7.28
N ASP A 389 2.77 -10.88 7.89
CA ASP A 389 1.38 -11.25 7.61
C ASP A 389 0.40 -10.28 8.29
N LEU A 390 0.68 -9.82 9.52
CA LEU A 390 -0.12 -8.79 10.22
C LEU A 390 -0.13 -7.45 9.50
N GLN A 391 1.03 -6.98 9.03
CA GLN A 391 1.16 -5.70 8.35
C GLN A 391 0.33 -5.61 7.06
N ARG A 392 0.01 -6.75 6.43
CA ARG A 392 -0.87 -6.80 5.24
C ARG A 392 -2.31 -6.37 5.55
N HIS A 393 -2.71 -6.32 6.82
CA HIS A 393 -4.01 -5.81 7.25
C HIS A 393 -4.01 -4.28 7.34
N ARG A 394 -3.98 -3.61 6.18
CA ARG A 394 -3.73 -2.16 6.03
C ARG A 394 -4.63 -1.20 6.79
N LEU A 395 -5.83 -1.64 7.20
CA LEU A 395 -6.76 -0.81 7.95
C LEU A 395 -6.54 -0.89 9.47
N LEU A 396 -5.73 -1.84 9.94
CA LEU A 396 -5.30 -1.86 11.34
C LEU A 396 -4.36 -0.67 11.59
N THR A 397 -4.51 -0.06 12.76
CA THR A 397 -3.53 0.88 13.28
C THR A 397 -2.40 0.06 13.89
N LEU A 398 -1.25 0.03 13.22
CA LEU A 398 -0.10 -0.76 13.61
C LEU A 398 1.08 0.16 13.89
N GLU A 399 1.68 0.00 15.06
CA GLU A 399 3.01 0.52 15.40
C GLU A 399 3.88 -0.68 15.75
N TRP A 400 5.19 -0.58 15.52
CA TRP A 400 6.10 -1.69 15.80
C TRP A 400 7.43 -1.21 16.38
N GLN A 401 8.05 -2.10 17.15
CA GLN A 401 9.38 -1.90 17.70
C GLN A 401 10.45 -2.33 16.68
N ARG A 402 11.69 -1.92 16.92
CA ARG A 402 12.82 -2.37 16.11
C ARG A 402 12.95 -3.90 16.22
N LEU A 403 13.34 -4.54 15.13
CA LEU A 403 13.73 -5.96 15.14
C LEU A 403 14.87 -6.17 16.14
N THR A 404 14.70 -7.18 16.99
CA THR A 404 15.65 -7.60 18.02
C THR A 404 15.93 -9.10 17.86
N PRO A 405 17.14 -9.59 18.17
CA PRO A 405 17.43 -11.02 18.24
C PRO A 405 16.95 -11.68 19.54
N HIS A 406 16.33 -10.93 20.44
CA HIS A 406 15.89 -11.35 21.78
C HIS A 406 14.38 -11.48 21.89
#